data_AF-A0A956SQB4-F1
#
_entry.id   AF-A0A956SQB4-F1
#
_cell.length_a   1.000
_cell.length_b   1.000
_cell.length_c   1.000
_cell.angle_alpha   90.00
_cell.angle_beta   90.00
_cell.angle_gamma   90.00
#
_symmetry.space_group_name_H-M   'P 1'
#
loop_
_entity.id
_entity.type
_entity.pdbx_description
1 polymer ?
#
loop_
_entity_poly.entity_id
_entity_poly.type
_entity_poly.pdbx_seq_one_letter_code
_entity_poly.pdbx_strand_id
1 'polypeptide(L)'
;GSAFTFRAYDSGRDDVQRRWSRIFAISSLLTPLCLGTAAGAVAAGRILPTPEGFTASFVSPWLAPLPLAIGIMAVLLFAYLAAIYLALAASEPALVEDFRRRAQVTGLVLFVVAVAVAVWGVARVPIVRGALERPLAIGVGVVGTVAAGVALWALRTRRLEVARLAAGTQATAFIAGWGAAQWPWIIPPTLTVEAAAAPRPTLVLLLLALGAGAAILLPSLAYLFRVFGREARSEKRR
;
A
#
# COMPACT_ATOMS: atom_id res chain seq x y z
N GLY A 1 -11.45 4.90 13.08
CA GLY A 1 -11.85 4.39 14.40
C GLY A 1 -13.12 5.07 14.87
N SER A 2 -13.02 6.25 15.47
CA SER A 2 -14.14 7.01 16.03
C SER A 2 -15.34 7.21 15.09
N ALA A 3 -15.11 7.55 13.81
CA ALA A 3 -16.20 7.72 12.85
C ALA A 3 -17.05 6.45 12.63
N PHE A 4 -16.48 5.25 12.75
CA PHE A 4 -17.24 4.00 12.66
C PHE A 4 -18.11 3.78 13.90
N THR A 5 -17.55 4.03 15.09
CA THR A 5 -18.29 3.95 16.35
C THR A 5 -19.43 4.96 16.37
N PHE A 6 -19.16 6.24 16.07
CA PHE A 6 -20.22 7.26 16.05
C PHE A 6 -21.27 6.97 14.98
N ARG A 7 -20.89 6.54 13.77
CA ARG A 7 -21.86 6.14 12.74
C ARG A 7 -22.79 5.00 13.20
N ALA A 8 -22.31 4.07 14.03
CA ALA A 8 -23.11 2.95 14.52
C ALA A 8 -24.09 3.34 15.64
N TYR A 9 -23.78 4.38 16.43
CA TYR A 9 -24.57 4.79 17.60
C TYR A 9 -25.33 6.12 17.42
N ASP A 10 -25.07 6.86 16.34
CA ASP A 10 -25.71 8.15 16.06
C ASP A 10 -27.04 7.97 15.28
N SER A 11 -27.88 9.00 15.30
CA SER A 11 -29.20 9.00 14.67
C SER A 11 -29.12 8.59 13.20
N GLY A 12 -29.99 7.68 12.77
CA GLY A 12 -30.06 7.16 11.40
C GLY A 12 -30.52 8.18 10.33
N ARG A 13 -30.43 9.48 10.61
CA ARG A 13 -30.75 10.55 9.67
C ARG A 13 -29.68 10.62 8.58
N ASP A 14 -30.12 10.72 7.33
CA ASP A 14 -29.25 10.70 6.16
C ASP A 14 -28.11 11.73 6.21
N ASP A 15 -28.36 12.94 6.72
CA ASP A 15 -27.36 14.01 6.76
C ASP A 15 -26.20 13.71 7.71
N VAL A 16 -26.50 13.10 8.84
CA VAL A 16 -25.52 12.70 9.85
C VAL A 16 -24.68 11.55 9.32
N GLN A 17 -25.31 10.56 8.70
CA GLN A 17 -24.60 9.46 8.04
C GLN A 17 -23.69 9.96 6.90
N ARG A 18 -24.14 10.93 6.08
CA ARG A 18 -23.34 11.55 5.02
C ARG A 18 -22.10 12.25 5.61
N ARG A 19 -22.24 12.96 6.72
CA ARG A 19 -21.12 13.64 7.40
C ARG A 19 -20.07 12.66 7.88
N TRP A 20 -20.47 11.63 8.63
CA TRP A 20 -19.55 10.61 9.14
C TRP A 20 -18.88 9.82 8.02
N SER A 21 -19.62 9.52 6.94
CA SER A 21 -19.07 8.86 5.75
C SER A 21 -18.00 9.70 5.06
N ARG A 22 -18.19 11.04 5.00
CA ARG A 22 -17.20 11.96 4.41
C ARG A 22 -15.92 12.01 5.26
N ILE A 23 -16.04 12.11 6.57
CA ILE A 23 -14.89 12.10 7.49
C ILE A 23 -14.11 10.79 7.34
N PHE A 24 -14.83 9.67 7.29
CA PHE A 24 -14.23 8.37 7.07
C PHE A 24 -13.48 8.31 5.74
N ALA A 25 -14.11 8.73 4.63
CA ALA A 25 -13.50 8.74 3.31
C ALA A 25 -12.22 9.60 3.26
N ILE A 26 -12.25 10.81 3.83
CA ILE A 26 -11.07 11.69 3.89
C ILE A 26 -9.94 11.02 4.69
N SER A 27 -10.26 10.45 5.85
CA SER A 27 -9.27 9.77 6.70
C SER A 27 -8.66 8.55 6.01
N SER A 28 -9.47 7.79 5.28
CA SER A 28 -9.05 6.61 4.52
C SER A 28 -8.17 6.97 3.32
N LEU A 29 -8.27 8.18 2.77
CA LEU A 29 -7.39 8.67 1.71
C LEU A 29 -6.09 9.28 2.28
N LEU A 30 -6.20 10.05 3.36
CA LEU A 30 -5.05 10.70 3.99
C LEU A 30 -4.06 9.69 4.56
N THR A 31 -4.52 8.59 5.15
CA THR A 31 -3.65 7.60 5.76
C THR A 31 -2.62 7.01 4.77
N PRO A 32 -3.04 6.40 3.63
CA PRO A 32 -2.08 5.89 2.65
C PRO A 32 -1.31 7.01 1.95
N LEU A 33 -1.89 8.20 1.77
CA LEU A 33 -1.17 9.36 1.23
C LEU A 33 0.02 9.72 2.11
N CYS A 34 -0.20 9.93 3.42
CA CYS A 34 0.85 10.25 4.38
C CYS A 34 1.89 9.14 4.50
N LEU A 35 1.46 7.87 4.46
CA LEU A 35 2.38 6.74 4.49
C LEU A 35 3.30 6.74 3.26
N GLY A 36 2.75 6.93 2.07
CA GLY A 36 3.51 6.96 0.83
C GLY A 36 4.40 8.21 0.70
N THR A 37 3.93 9.39 1.14
CA THR A 37 4.77 10.60 1.16
C THR A 37 5.94 10.44 2.13
N ALA A 38 5.74 9.84 3.31
CA ALA A 38 6.82 9.55 4.24
C ALA A 38 7.85 8.59 3.64
N ALA A 39 7.41 7.47 3.04
CA ALA A 39 8.30 6.52 2.38
C ALA A 39 9.08 7.16 1.21
N GLY A 40 8.43 8.04 0.45
CA GLY A 40 9.05 8.78 -0.64
C GLY A 40 10.01 9.88 -0.19
N ALA A 41 9.75 10.53 0.94
CA ALA A 41 10.66 11.51 1.55
C ALA A 41 11.94 10.84 2.05
N VAL A 42 11.82 9.67 2.68
CA VAL A 42 12.97 8.83 3.06
C VAL A 42 13.78 8.45 1.82
N ALA A 43 13.12 7.95 0.77
CA ALA A 43 13.78 7.59 -0.48
C ALA A 43 14.41 8.79 -1.22
N ALA A 44 13.95 10.02 -0.96
CA ALA A 44 14.54 11.22 -1.53
C ALA A 44 15.85 11.64 -0.84
N GLY A 45 16.14 11.12 0.36
CA GLY A 45 17.36 11.43 1.13
C GLY A 45 17.47 12.89 1.61
N ARG A 46 16.36 13.64 1.64
CA ARG A 46 16.32 15.07 1.97
C ARG A 46 15.65 15.38 3.31
N ILE A 47 15.62 14.41 4.22
CA ILE A 47 14.93 14.54 5.52
C ILE A 47 15.84 15.07 6.65
N LEU A 48 17.10 15.38 6.34
CA LEU A 48 18.05 15.90 7.32
C LEU A 48 17.96 17.42 7.43
N PRO A 49 18.17 18.01 8.61
CA PRO A 49 18.18 19.45 8.80
C PRO A 49 19.22 20.11 7.89
N THR A 50 18.79 21.14 7.17
CA THR A 50 19.64 21.98 6.33
C THR A 50 19.79 23.37 6.96
N PRO A 51 20.87 24.11 6.64
CA PRO A 51 21.06 25.48 7.13
C PRO A 51 19.99 26.46 6.61
N GLU A 52 19.23 26.05 5.59
CA GLU A 52 18.24 26.86 4.86
C GLU A 52 16.95 27.16 5.66
N GLY A 53 16.90 26.74 6.93
CA GLY A 53 15.84 27.07 7.89
C GLY A 53 14.77 25.99 8.04
N PHE A 54 13.73 26.31 8.84
CA PHE A 54 12.69 25.36 9.25
C PHE A 54 11.89 24.80 8.07
N THR A 55 11.47 25.66 7.14
CA THR A 55 10.62 25.26 6.00
C THR A 55 11.36 24.34 5.04
N ALA A 56 12.61 24.66 4.71
CA ALA A 56 13.46 23.84 3.86
C ALA A 56 13.77 22.46 4.48
N SER A 57 13.93 22.41 5.81
CA SER A 57 14.27 21.18 6.53
C SER A 57 13.06 20.28 6.86
N PHE A 58 11.93 20.87 7.23
CA PHE A 58 10.80 20.12 7.82
C PHE A 58 9.51 20.15 7.00
N VAL A 59 9.39 21.00 5.98
CA VAL A 59 8.14 21.13 5.18
C VAL A 59 8.38 20.75 3.72
N SER A 60 9.33 21.41 3.06
CA SER A 60 9.66 21.21 1.66
C SER A 60 9.97 19.76 1.27
N PRO A 61 10.70 18.95 2.09
CA PRO A 61 11.02 17.58 1.73
C PRO A 61 9.79 16.67 1.61
N TRP A 62 8.70 16.97 2.31
CA TRP A 62 7.46 16.18 2.30
C TRP A 62 6.53 16.59 1.16
N LEU A 63 6.59 17.85 0.73
CA LEU A 63 5.82 18.41 -0.39
C LEU A 63 6.56 18.33 -1.73
N ALA A 64 7.75 17.72 -1.75
CA ALA A 64 8.49 17.55 -2.98
C ALA A 64 7.75 16.61 -3.95
N PRO A 65 7.99 16.75 -5.28
CA PRO A 65 7.25 16.00 -6.30
C PRO A 65 7.33 14.47 -6.13
N LEU A 66 8.50 13.93 -5.76
CA LEU A 66 8.69 12.49 -5.58
C LEU A 66 7.88 11.92 -4.42
N PRO A 67 8.00 12.43 -3.18
CA PRO A 67 7.13 12.07 -2.06
C PRO A 67 5.65 12.12 -2.39
N LEU A 68 5.18 13.23 -2.98
CA LEU A 68 3.77 13.38 -3.36
C LEU A 68 3.35 12.32 -4.39
N ALA A 69 4.17 12.04 -5.39
CA ALA A 69 3.88 11.01 -6.39
C ALA A 69 3.80 9.61 -5.77
N ILE A 70 4.70 9.27 -4.84
CA ILE A 70 4.67 7.99 -4.11
C ILE A 70 3.44 7.93 -3.19
N GLY A 71 3.08 9.03 -2.55
CA GLY A 71 1.83 9.17 -1.79
C GLY A 71 0.58 8.90 -2.63
N ILE A 72 0.49 9.51 -3.82
CA ILE A 72 -0.61 9.28 -4.77
C ILE A 72 -0.62 7.80 -5.23
N MET A 73 0.55 7.23 -5.51
CA MET A 73 0.68 5.82 -5.86
C MET A 73 0.17 4.90 -4.74
N ALA A 74 0.45 5.22 -3.48
CA ALA A 74 -0.09 4.51 -2.33
C ALA A 74 -1.62 4.60 -2.30
N VAL A 75 -2.21 5.80 -2.44
CA VAL A 75 -3.68 5.96 -2.52
C VAL A 75 -4.29 5.11 -3.63
N LEU A 76 -3.69 5.13 -4.82
CA LEU A 76 -4.13 4.34 -5.97
C LEU A 76 -4.03 2.83 -5.70
N LEU A 77 -2.96 2.36 -5.06
CA LEU A 77 -2.78 0.97 -4.67
C LEU A 77 -3.85 0.51 -3.68
N PHE A 78 -4.15 1.33 -2.68
CA PHE A 78 -5.21 1.02 -1.70
C PHE A 78 -6.59 1.03 -2.35
N ALA A 79 -6.89 2.00 -3.22
CA ALA A 79 -8.15 2.06 -3.96
C ALA A 79 -8.31 0.85 -4.91
N TYR A 80 -7.22 0.44 -5.55
CA TYR A 80 -7.15 -0.74 -6.39
C TYR A 80 -7.42 -2.04 -5.62
N LEU A 81 -6.72 -2.26 -4.51
CA LEU A 81 -6.95 -3.41 -3.64
C LEU A 81 -8.39 -3.41 -3.10
N ALA A 82 -8.88 -2.28 -2.60
CA ALA A 82 -10.24 -2.16 -2.10
C ALA A 82 -11.27 -2.54 -3.17
N ALA A 83 -11.12 -2.05 -4.40
CA ALA A 83 -12.04 -2.38 -5.50
C ALA A 83 -12.03 -3.88 -5.84
N ILE A 84 -10.87 -4.54 -5.85
CA ILE A 84 -10.80 -5.99 -6.09
C ILE A 84 -11.46 -6.78 -4.98
N TYR A 85 -11.17 -6.44 -3.72
CA TYR A 85 -11.75 -7.14 -2.57
C TYR A 85 -13.27 -6.94 -2.49
N LEU A 86 -13.76 -5.72 -2.80
CA LEU A 86 -15.19 -5.43 -2.86
C LEU A 86 -15.87 -6.15 -4.04
N ALA A 87 -15.23 -6.24 -5.21
CA ALA A 87 -15.77 -7.02 -6.33
C ALA A 87 -15.94 -8.50 -5.97
N LEU A 88 -15.00 -9.07 -5.21
CA LEU A 88 -15.06 -10.47 -4.77
C LEU A 88 -16.13 -10.68 -3.68
N ALA A 89 -16.27 -9.72 -2.77
CA ALA A 89 -17.22 -9.77 -1.66
C ALA A 89 -18.67 -9.48 -2.08
N ALA A 90 -18.88 -8.75 -3.18
CA ALA A 90 -20.22 -8.40 -3.65
C ALA A 90 -21.02 -9.65 -4.08
N SER A 91 -22.31 -9.64 -3.72
CA SER A 91 -23.28 -10.68 -4.09
C SER A 91 -24.07 -10.30 -5.34
N GLU A 92 -24.41 -9.02 -5.51
CA GLU A 92 -25.19 -8.54 -6.65
C GLU A 92 -24.33 -8.39 -7.93
N PRO A 93 -24.76 -8.94 -9.08
CA PRO A 93 -23.98 -8.88 -10.33
C PRO A 93 -23.61 -7.47 -10.78
N ALA A 94 -24.51 -6.50 -10.58
CA ALA A 94 -24.27 -5.10 -10.96
C ALA A 94 -23.16 -4.46 -10.11
N LEU A 95 -23.14 -4.72 -8.80
CA LEU A 95 -22.11 -4.23 -7.88
C LEU A 95 -20.75 -4.88 -8.17
N VAL A 96 -20.74 -6.20 -8.45
CA VAL A 96 -19.51 -6.91 -8.86
C VAL A 96 -18.89 -6.24 -10.08
N GLU A 97 -19.70 -5.90 -11.08
CA GLU A 97 -19.24 -5.29 -12.32
C GLU A 97 -18.75 -3.84 -12.11
N ASP A 98 -19.43 -3.05 -11.29
CA ASP A 98 -18.98 -1.69 -10.94
C ASP A 98 -17.61 -1.71 -10.26
N PHE A 99 -17.44 -2.55 -9.23
CA PHE A 99 -16.15 -2.67 -8.54
C PHE A 99 -15.06 -3.26 -9.45
N ARG A 100 -15.39 -4.21 -10.33
CA ARG A 100 -14.44 -4.74 -11.32
C ARG A 100 -13.96 -3.65 -12.27
N ARG A 101 -14.86 -2.81 -12.78
CA ARG A 101 -14.50 -1.69 -13.66
C ARG A 101 -13.63 -0.67 -12.91
N ARG A 102 -13.98 -0.34 -11.67
CA ARG A 102 -13.18 0.54 -10.81
C ARG A 102 -11.79 -0.04 -10.58
N ALA A 103 -11.67 -1.34 -10.29
CA ALA A 103 -10.38 -2.02 -10.13
C ALA A 103 -9.53 -1.98 -11.41
N GLN A 104 -10.13 -2.12 -12.59
CA GLN A 104 -9.41 -2.01 -13.85
C GLN A 104 -8.88 -0.59 -14.08
N VAL A 105 -9.72 0.43 -13.84
CA VAL A 105 -9.32 1.83 -14.00
C VAL A 105 -8.23 2.20 -13.00
N THR A 106 -8.42 1.92 -11.71
CA THR A 106 -7.43 2.25 -10.68
C THR A 106 -6.14 1.46 -10.87
N GLY A 107 -6.21 0.18 -11.26
CA GLY A 107 -5.04 -0.64 -11.57
C GLY A 107 -4.25 -0.13 -12.79
N LEU A 108 -4.95 0.31 -13.84
CA LEU A 108 -4.32 0.91 -15.02
C LEU A 108 -3.67 2.26 -14.68
N VAL A 109 -4.39 3.14 -13.98
CA VAL A 109 -3.87 4.44 -13.54
C VAL A 109 -2.65 4.25 -12.63
N LEU A 110 -2.71 3.31 -11.69
CA LEU A 110 -1.60 2.93 -10.83
C LEU A 110 -0.37 2.49 -11.64
N PHE A 111 -0.57 1.64 -12.63
CA PHE A 111 0.52 1.17 -13.50
C PHE A 111 1.17 2.33 -14.27
N VAL A 112 0.36 3.20 -14.90
CA VAL A 112 0.85 4.36 -15.64
C VAL A 112 1.63 5.32 -14.73
N VAL A 113 1.08 5.62 -13.54
CA VAL A 113 1.75 6.49 -12.56
C VAL A 113 3.05 5.86 -12.07
N ALA A 114 3.06 4.56 -11.78
CA ALA A 114 4.26 3.86 -11.34
C ALA A 114 5.37 3.90 -12.41
N VAL A 115 5.03 3.67 -13.67
CA VAL A 115 5.97 3.77 -14.79
C VAL A 115 6.48 5.21 -14.96
N ALA A 116 5.59 6.21 -14.90
CA ALA A 116 5.97 7.62 -15.01
C ALA A 116 6.93 8.03 -13.89
N VAL A 117 6.65 7.62 -12.64
CA VAL A 117 7.52 7.85 -11.48
C VAL A 117 8.85 7.14 -11.63
N ALA A 118 8.86 5.90 -12.12
CA ALA A 118 10.10 5.15 -12.36
C ALA A 118 10.96 5.85 -13.42
N VAL A 119 10.41 6.19 -14.59
CA VAL A 119 11.12 6.87 -15.67
C VAL A 119 11.67 8.22 -15.21
N TRP A 120 10.85 9.03 -14.55
CA TRP A 120 11.27 10.32 -13.99
C TRP A 120 12.33 10.15 -12.89
N GLY A 121 12.19 9.11 -12.06
CA GLY A 121 13.08 8.77 -10.96
C GLY A 121 14.47 8.36 -11.44
N VAL A 122 14.60 7.56 -12.50
CA VAL A 122 15.89 7.15 -13.07
C VAL A 122 16.74 8.36 -13.49
N ALA A 123 16.09 9.41 -14.01
CA ALA A 123 16.78 10.63 -14.42
C ALA A 123 17.26 11.49 -13.23
N ARG A 124 16.53 11.52 -12.11
CA ARG A 124 16.72 12.53 -11.05
C ARG A 124 17.06 12.00 -9.66
N VAL A 125 16.89 10.70 -9.42
CA VAL A 125 17.02 10.09 -8.09
C VAL A 125 18.08 8.99 -8.14
N PRO A 126 19.26 9.19 -7.52
CA PRO A 126 20.35 8.22 -7.55
C PRO A 126 19.95 6.82 -7.05
N ILE A 127 19.07 6.74 -6.05
CA ILE A 127 18.58 5.46 -5.50
C ILE A 127 17.77 4.68 -6.53
N VAL A 128 16.91 5.36 -7.29
CA VAL A 128 16.12 4.70 -8.35
C VAL A 128 17.02 4.21 -9.48
N ARG A 129 18.07 4.96 -9.80
CA ARG A 129 19.08 4.54 -10.78
C ARG A 129 19.88 3.33 -10.28
N GLY A 130 20.39 3.36 -9.06
CA GLY A 130 21.13 2.24 -8.46
C GLY A 130 20.28 0.98 -8.26
N ALA A 131 18.95 1.12 -8.14
CA ALA A 131 18.04 -0.02 -8.13
C ALA A 131 18.07 -0.80 -9.46
N LEU A 132 18.32 -0.14 -10.59
CA LEU A 132 18.43 -0.80 -11.90
C LEU A 132 19.73 -1.59 -12.07
N GLU A 133 20.71 -1.41 -11.19
CA GLU A 133 21.97 -2.17 -11.22
C GLU A 133 21.89 -3.43 -10.35
N ARG A 134 20.81 -3.59 -9.59
CA ARG A 134 20.69 -4.64 -8.58
C ARG A 134 19.75 -5.75 -9.03
N PRO A 135 20.22 -7.01 -9.09
CA PRO A 135 19.40 -8.11 -9.59
C PRO A 135 18.16 -8.35 -8.73
N LEU A 136 18.26 -8.13 -7.41
CA LEU A 136 17.12 -8.29 -6.50
C LEU A 136 16.05 -7.22 -6.73
N ALA A 137 16.44 -5.95 -6.90
CA ALA A 137 15.48 -4.87 -7.17
C ALA A 137 14.82 -5.01 -8.55
N ILE A 138 15.59 -5.42 -9.58
CA ILE A 138 15.05 -5.77 -10.90
C ILE A 138 14.07 -6.94 -10.77
N GLY A 139 14.47 -8.03 -10.12
CA GLY A 139 13.64 -9.23 -9.95
C GLY A 139 12.30 -8.92 -9.28
N VAL A 140 12.32 -8.15 -8.19
CA VAL A 140 11.10 -7.70 -7.51
C VAL A 140 10.26 -6.78 -8.40
N GLY A 141 10.89 -5.88 -9.15
CA GLY A 141 10.20 -5.02 -10.12
C GLY A 141 9.51 -5.81 -11.25
N VAL A 142 10.18 -6.85 -11.76
CA VAL A 142 9.62 -7.78 -12.75
C VAL A 142 8.44 -8.54 -12.16
N VAL A 143 8.57 -9.09 -10.95
CA VAL A 143 7.47 -9.78 -10.26
C VAL A 143 6.27 -8.85 -10.08
N GLY A 144 6.49 -7.61 -9.65
CA GLY A 144 5.42 -6.61 -9.49
C GLY A 144 4.74 -6.26 -10.82
N THR A 145 5.51 -6.11 -11.90
CA THR A 145 5.00 -5.80 -13.24
C THR A 145 4.19 -6.96 -13.81
N VAL A 146 4.70 -8.19 -13.70
CA VAL A 146 4.00 -9.40 -14.12
C VAL A 146 2.72 -9.58 -13.31
N ALA A 147 2.78 -9.38 -11.99
CA ALA A 147 1.60 -9.44 -11.12
C ALA A 147 0.53 -8.42 -11.50
N ALA A 148 0.91 -7.19 -11.87
CA ALA A 148 -0.02 -6.19 -12.38
C ALA A 148 -0.70 -6.63 -13.70
N GLY A 149 0.07 -7.18 -14.63
CA GLY A 149 -0.45 -7.74 -15.88
C GLY A 149 -1.43 -8.90 -15.66
N VAL A 150 -1.05 -9.85 -14.80
CA VAL A 150 -1.90 -11.00 -14.41
C VAL A 150 -3.18 -10.52 -13.74
N ALA A 151 -3.11 -9.52 -12.87
CA ALA A 151 -4.28 -8.99 -12.19
C ALA A 151 -5.24 -8.29 -13.17
N LEU A 152 -4.74 -7.49 -14.10
CA LEU A 152 -5.55 -6.87 -15.16
C LEU A 152 -6.17 -7.91 -16.10
N TRP A 153 -5.41 -8.94 -16.48
CA TRP A 153 -5.94 -10.07 -17.26
C TRP A 153 -7.02 -10.84 -16.50
N ALA A 154 -6.79 -11.14 -15.22
CA ALA A 154 -7.74 -11.82 -14.36
C ALA A 154 -9.03 -11.01 -14.16
N LEU A 155 -8.92 -9.68 -14.02
CA LEU A 155 -10.08 -8.78 -13.98
C LEU A 155 -10.85 -8.79 -15.30
N ARG A 156 -10.17 -8.82 -16.46
CA ARG A 156 -10.84 -8.92 -17.77
C ARG A 156 -11.54 -10.26 -17.97
N THR A 157 -10.93 -11.35 -17.53
CA THR A 157 -11.47 -12.72 -17.62
C THR A 157 -12.42 -13.09 -16.48
N ARG A 158 -12.78 -12.13 -15.62
CA ARG A 158 -13.70 -12.30 -14.46
C ARG A 158 -13.20 -13.32 -13.41
N ARG A 159 -11.89 -13.61 -13.37
CA ARG A 159 -11.25 -14.49 -12.38
C ARG A 159 -10.82 -13.70 -11.14
N LEU A 160 -11.79 -13.27 -10.33
CA LEU A 160 -11.57 -12.34 -9.22
C LEU A 160 -10.63 -12.87 -8.12
N GLU A 161 -10.61 -14.19 -7.88
CA GLU A 161 -9.69 -14.78 -6.89
C GLU A 161 -8.23 -14.67 -7.34
N VAL A 162 -7.96 -14.91 -8.63
CA VAL A 162 -6.63 -14.74 -9.23
C VAL A 162 -6.24 -13.27 -9.22
N ALA A 163 -7.18 -12.37 -9.54
CA ALA A 163 -6.96 -10.93 -9.46
C ALA A 163 -6.56 -10.49 -8.05
N ARG A 164 -7.21 -11.03 -7.01
CA ARG A 164 -6.89 -10.76 -5.60
C ARG A 164 -5.46 -11.19 -5.25
N LEU A 165 -5.09 -12.42 -5.59
CA LEU A 165 -3.74 -12.92 -5.31
C LEU A 165 -2.68 -12.10 -6.05
N ALA A 166 -2.89 -11.85 -7.34
CA ALA A 166 -1.97 -11.07 -8.17
C ALA A 166 -1.83 -9.62 -7.67
N ALA A 167 -2.93 -8.96 -7.29
CA ALA A 167 -2.89 -7.63 -6.71
C ALA A 167 -2.16 -7.59 -5.35
N GLY A 168 -2.36 -8.62 -4.51
CA GLY A 168 -1.59 -8.79 -3.27
C GLY A 168 -0.10 -8.98 -3.53
N THR A 169 0.27 -9.81 -4.50
CA THR A 169 1.67 -9.98 -4.94
C THR A 169 2.26 -8.68 -5.45
N GLN A 170 1.52 -7.91 -6.26
CA GLN A 170 1.96 -6.60 -6.75
C GLN A 170 2.19 -5.61 -5.60
N ALA A 171 1.30 -5.56 -4.61
CA ALA A 171 1.44 -4.69 -3.45
C ALA A 171 2.68 -5.06 -2.62
N THR A 172 2.90 -6.35 -2.36
CA THR A 172 4.09 -6.85 -1.68
C THR A 172 5.36 -6.52 -2.47
N ALA A 173 5.33 -6.67 -3.79
CA ALA A 173 6.45 -6.32 -4.66
C ALA A 173 6.78 -4.82 -4.61
N PHE A 174 5.79 -3.91 -4.49
CA PHE A 174 6.09 -2.49 -4.30
C PHE A 174 6.84 -2.22 -3.01
N ILE A 175 6.43 -2.82 -1.89
CA ILE A 175 7.09 -2.66 -0.59
C ILE A 175 8.50 -3.27 -0.63
N ALA A 176 8.62 -4.49 -1.15
CA ALA A 176 9.90 -5.17 -1.28
C ALA A 176 10.85 -4.44 -2.24
N GLY A 177 10.33 -3.88 -3.33
CA GLY A 177 11.08 -3.14 -4.33
C GLY A 177 11.64 -1.83 -3.77
N TRP A 178 10.83 -1.12 -2.97
CA TRP A 178 11.30 0.05 -2.24
C TRP A 178 12.45 -0.29 -1.29
N GLY A 179 12.33 -1.34 -0.48
CA GLY A 179 13.40 -1.78 0.43
C GLY A 179 14.66 -2.24 -0.32
N ALA A 180 14.49 -2.99 -1.41
CA ALA A 180 15.59 -3.46 -2.26
C ALA A 180 16.35 -2.31 -2.96
N ALA A 181 15.63 -1.27 -3.37
CA ALA A 181 16.19 -0.11 -4.04
C ALA A 181 17.16 0.66 -3.12
N GLN A 182 16.80 0.83 -1.85
CA GLN A 182 17.60 1.62 -0.91
C GLN A 182 18.60 0.84 -0.07
N TRP A 183 18.59 -0.51 -0.08
CA TRP A 183 19.56 -1.33 0.64
C TRP A 183 21.02 -0.85 0.42
N PRO A 184 21.95 -0.88 1.37
CA PRO A 184 21.80 -1.18 2.79
C PRO A 184 21.34 0.03 3.62
N TRP A 185 20.83 1.10 3.01
CA TRP A 185 20.45 2.33 3.69
C TRP A 185 19.03 2.25 4.26
N ILE A 186 18.87 2.70 5.50
CA ILE A 186 17.54 2.95 6.10
C ILE A 186 17.13 4.42 5.91
N ILE A 187 18.10 5.34 5.99
CA ILE A 187 17.97 6.74 5.59
C ILE A 187 19.13 7.05 4.65
N PRO A 188 18.89 7.05 3.33
CA PRO A 188 19.95 7.37 2.36
C PRO A 188 20.41 8.83 2.45
N PRO A 189 21.70 9.14 2.29
CA PRO A 189 22.87 8.25 2.28
C PRO A 189 23.57 8.17 3.65
N THR A 190 22.91 8.52 4.76
CA THR A 190 23.59 8.77 6.04
C THR A 190 23.49 7.63 7.05
N LEU A 191 22.43 6.82 7.01
CA LEU A 191 22.20 5.78 8.00
C LEU A 191 21.99 4.42 7.33
N THR A 192 22.90 3.47 7.60
CA THR A 192 22.78 2.09 7.15
C THR A 192 21.94 1.27 8.14
N VAL A 193 21.40 0.14 7.66
CA VAL A 193 20.66 -0.83 8.50
C VAL A 193 21.55 -1.36 9.63
N GLU A 194 22.82 -1.60 9.35
CA GLU A 194 23.79 -2.08 10.35
C GLU A 194 24.11 -1.01 11.39
N ALA A 195 24.32 0.24 10.98
CA ALA A 195 24.58 1.35 11.90
C ALA A 195 23.35 1.72 12.74
N ALA A 196 22.14 1.51 12.22
CA ALA A 196 20.89 1.71 12.94
C ALA A 196 20.50 0.51 13.83
N ALA A 197 21.23 -0.60 13.77
CA ALA A 197 20.86 -1.82 14.46
C ALA A 197 20.95 -1.64 15.98
N ALA A 198 19.89 -2.04 16.69
CA ALA A 198 19.90 -2.10 18.15
C ALA A 198 20.88 -3.18 18.65
N PRO A 199 21.29 -3.14 19.94
CA PRO A 199 22.09 -4.18 20.54
C PRO A 199 21.47 -5.57 20.33
N ARG A 200 22.33 -6.58 20.11
CA ARG A 200 21.91 -7.97 19.81
C ARG A 200 20.83 -8.52 20.76
N PRO A 201 20.89 -8.31 22.10
CA PRO A 201 19.83 -8.79 23.00
C PRO A 201 18.45 -8.21 22.67
N THR A 202 18.38 -6.92 22.36
CA THR A 202 17.12 -6.24 21.97
C THR A 202 16.57 -6.81 20.67
N LEU A 203 17.42 -7.07 19.68
CA LEU A 203 17.00 -7.67 18.41
C LEU A 203 16.43 -9.09 18.60
N VAL A 204 17.08 -9.92 19.42
CA VAL A 204 16.59 -11.27 19.71
C VAL A 204 15.22 -11.22 20.40
N LEU A 205 15.05 -10.35 21.40
CA LEU A 205 13.77 -10.18 22.08
C LEU A 205 12.67 -9.67 21.14
N LEU A 206 12.99 -8.72 20.27
CA LEU A 206 12.06 -8.24 19.24
C LEU A 206 11.64 -9.34 18.27
N LEU A 207 12.58 -10.17 17.81
CA LEU A 207 12.28 -11.30 16.91
C LEU A 207 11.41 -12.36 17.60
N LEU A 208 11.68 -12.67 18.86
CA LEU A 208 10.86 -13.58 19.65
C LEU A 208 9.44 -13.02 19.86
N ALA A 209 9.31 -11.75 20.22
CA ALA A 209 8.02 -11.09 20.39
C ALA A 209 7.23 -11.05 19.07
N LEU A 210 7.89 -10.76 17.95
CA LEU A 210 7.27 -10.77 16.63
C LEU A 210 6.82 -12.18 16.23
N GLY A 211 7.66 -13.20 16.49
CA GLY A 211 7.34 -14.60 16.23
C GLY A 211 6.14 -15.09 17.05
N ALA A 212 6.13 -14.81 18.36
CA ALA A 212 5.03 -15.14 19.24
C ALA A 212 3.73 -14.40 18.84
N GLY A 213 3.83 -13.12 18.53
CA GLY A 213 2.70 -12.32 18.03
C GLY A 213 2.14 -12.87 16.72
N ALA A 214 2.99 -13.22 15.75
CA ALA A 214 2.57 -13.82 14.49
C ALA A 214 1.92 -15.20 14.68
N ALA A 215 2.43 -16.02 15.60
CA ALA A 215 1.86 -17.32 15.95
C ALA A 215 0.45 -17.22 16.55
N ILE A 216 0.09 -16.09 17.16
CA ILE A 216 -1.26 -15.83 17.66
C ILE A 216 -2.14 -15.17 16.59
N LEU A 217 -1.59 -14.15 15.91
CA LEU A 217 -2.32 -13.32 14.96
C LEU A 217 -2.73 -14.09 13.70
N LEU A 218 -1.83 -14.88 13.12
CA LEU A 218 -2.10 -15.58 11.85
C LEU A 218 -3.20 -16.64 12.00
N PRO A 219 -3.20 -17.52 13.03
CA PRO A 219 -4.31 -18.46 13.24
C PRO A 219 -5.63 -17.75 13.54
N SER A 220 -5.61 -16.66 14.30
CA SER A 220 -6.82 -15.88 14.59
C SER A 220 -7.45 -15.30 13.31
N LEU A 221 -6.64 -14.70 12.43
CA LEU A 221 -7.11 -14.21 11.13
C LEU A 221 -7.59 -15.36 10.22
N ALA A 222 -6.88 -16.47 10.19
CA ALA A 222 -7.29 -17.65 9.42
C ALA A 222 -8.64 -18.21 9.90
N TYR A 223 -8.84 -18.27 11.21
CA TYR A 223 -10.10 -18.65 11.83
C TYR A 223 -11.22 -17.67 11.46
N LEU A 224 -10.99 -16.36 11.60
CA LEU A 224 -11.93 -15.30 11.24
C LEU A 224 -12.38 -15.43 9.77
N PHE A 225 -11.44 -15.53 8.84
CA PHE A 225 -11.76 -15.66 7.41
C PHE A 225 -12.43 -16.98 7.07
N ARG A 226 -12.15 -18.06 7.83
CA ARG A 226 -12.82 -19.35 7.63
C ARG A 226 -14.28 -19.31 8.08
N VAL A 227 -14.57 -18.65 9.20
CA VAL A 227 -15.93 -18.52 9.73
C VAL A 227 -16.77 -17.62 8.82
N PHE A 228 -16.37 -16.37 8.64
CA PHE A 228 -17.15 -15.42 7.83
C PHE A 228 -17.11 -15.73 6.33
N GLY A 229 -16.04 -16.34 5.83
CA GLY A 229 -15.97 -16.80 4.45
C GLY A 229 -16.91 -17.97 4.15
N ARG A 230 -17.35 -18.74 5.15
CA ARG A 230 -18.35 -19.81 4.98
C ARG A 230 -19.76 -19.24 4.88
N GLU A 231 -20.11 -18.27 5.72
CA GLU A 231 -21.42 -17.60 5.70
C GLU A 231 -21.67 -16.91 4.35
N ALA A 232 -20.71 -16.12 3.86
CA ALA A 232 -20.81 -15.46 2.56
C ALA A 232 -20.99 -16.43 1.37
N ARG A 233 -20.42 -17.65 1.44
CA ARG A 233 -20.62 -18.68 0.41
C ARG A 233 -21.97 -19.38 0.50
N SER A 234 -22.55 -19.49 1.70
CA SER A 234 -23.88 -20.06 1.87
C SER A 234 -24.98 -19.12 1.38
N GLU A 235 -24.83 -17.81 1.59
CA GLU A 235 -25.76 -16.80 1.14
C GLU A 235 -25.76 -16.68 -0.39
N LYS A 236 -24.59 -16.79 -1.04
CA LYS A 236 -24.45 -16.79 -2.51
C LYS A 236 -25.00 -18.04 -3.21
N ARG A 237 -25.33 -19.11 -2.45
CA ARG A 237 -25.90 -20.37 -2.96
C ARG A 237 -27.42 -20.48 -2.76
N ARG A 238 -28.02 -19.60 -1.95
CA ARG A 238 -29.47 -19.47 -1.83
C ARG A 238 -29.99 -18.50 -2.89
#